data_AF-A0A7W8DX78-F1
#
_entry.id   AF-A0A7W8DX78-F1
#
_cell.length_a   1.000
_cell.length_b   1.000
_cell.length_c   1.000
_cell.angle_alpha   90.00
_cell.angle_beta   90.00
_cell.angle_gamma   90.00
#
_symmetry.space_group_name_H-M   'P 1'
#
loop_
_entity.id
_entity.type
_entity.pdbx_description
1 polymer ?
#
loop_
_entity_poly.entity_id
_entity_poly.type
_entity_poly.pdbx_seq_one_letter_code
_entity_poly.pdbx_strand_id
1 'polypeptide(L)'
;MCDYSLHAVASRPAKIGETLITTTFRGTSTRGFAAINEPEVAVCLLPGTELGFQDDVRYEQRWIWSRSTDFKVGKFGQIDKAVPATHHDAIEFPDGSHVLVTHLVTGQRATVLQLPVQATPRAEVEASADSAVPAVSADAR
;
A
#
# COMPACT_ATOMS: atom_id res chain seq x y z
N MET A 1 -1.09 11.19 5.95
CA MET A 1 -2.20 10.68 6.78
C MET A 1 -2.99 9.71 5.92
N CYS A 2 -3.22 8.49 6.40
CA CYS A 2 -4.02 7.45 5.75
C CYS A 2 -5.47 7.52 6.25
N ASP A 3 -6.38 6.81 5.59
CA ASP A 3 -7.82 6.98 5.78
C ASP A 3 -8.31 6.43 7.14
N TYR A 4 -7.55 5.51 7.74
CA TYR A 4 -7.76 5.04 9.12
C TYR A 4 -6.95 5.80 10.19
N SER A 5 -6.05 6.69 9.79
CA SER A 5 -5.46 7.67 10.73
C SER A 5 -6.46 8.81 10.84
N LEU A 6 -7.43 8.69 11.74
CA LEU A 6 -8.34 9.78 12.08
C LEU A 6 -7.57 10.96 12.67
N HIS A 7 -8.13 12.19 12.62
CA HIS A 7 -7.45 13.43 13.02
C HIS A 7 -6.81 13.42 14.43
N ALA A 8 -7.29 12.57 15.33
CA ALA A 8 -6.79 12.45 16.70
C ALA A 8 -5.78 11.32 16.91
N VAL A 9 -5.49 10.50 15.90
CA VAL A 9 -4.61 9.33 16.01
C VAL A 9 -3.23 9.67 15.44
N ALA A 10 -2.20 9.61 16.28
CA ALA A 10 -0.82 9.75 15.84
C ALA A 10 -0.50 8.72 14.74
N SER A 11 0.25 9.13 13.72
CA SER A 11 0.62 8.22 12.63
C SER A 11 2.07 8.32 12.21
N ARG A 12 2.55 7.22 11.62
CA ARG A 12 3.89 7.10 11.03
C ARG A 12 3.83 6.27 9.74
N PRO A 13 4.80 6.41 8.82
CA PRO A 13 4.86 5.54 7.64
C PRO A 13 5.25 4.11 8.00
N ALA A 14 4.82 3.18 7.15
CA ALA A 14 5.26 1.78 7.19
C ALA A 14 6.72 1.61 6.73
N LYS A 15 7.37 0.56 7.23
CA LYS A 15 8.74 0.16 6.92
C LYS A 15 8.76 -1.27 6.42
N ILE A 16 9.59 -1.55 5.42
CA ILE A 16 9.78 -2.92 4.91
C ILE A 16 10.28 -3.83 6.04
N GLY A 17 9.73 -5.04 6.10
CA GLY A 17 10.10 -6.08 7.07
C GLY A 17 9.47 -5.91 8.45
N GLU A 18 8.78 -4.80 8.75
CA GLU A 18 8.13 -4.66 10.05
C GLU A 18 6.84 -5.48 10.15
N THR A 19 6.57 -6.02 11.34
CA THR A 19 5.32 -6.72 11.62
C THR A 19 4.31 -5.79 12.27
N LEU A 20 3.16 -5.68 11.62
CA LEU A 20 2.00 -4.91 12.01
C LEU A 20 0.94 -5.80 12.64
N ILE A 21 0.04 -5.18 13.39
CA ILE A 21 -1.20 -5.77 13.88
C ILE A 21 -2.40 -4.97 13.41
N THR A 22 -3.48 -5.65 13.07
CA THR A 22 -4.78 -5.01 12.91
C THR A 22 -5.31 -4.62 14.30
N THR A 23 -5.72 -3.38 14.48
CA THR A 23 -6.20 -2.86 15.77
C THR A 23 -7.34 -1.89 15.57
N THR A 24 -8.10 -1.64 16.65
CA THR A 24 -9.05 -0.52 16.72
C THR A 24 -8.40 0.60 17.54
N PHE A 25 -8.33 1.81 17.00
CA PHE A 25 -7.70 2.92 17.71
C PHE A 25 -8.63 3.48 18.78
N ARG A 26 -8.09 3.70 19.98
CA ARG A 26 -8.85 4.24 21.13
C ARG A 26 -9.52 5.56 20.77
N GLY A 27 -10.77 5.73 21.23
CA GLY A 27 -11.58 6.91 20.92
C GLY A 27 -12.19 6.90 19.51
N THR A 28 -12.05 5.80 18.77
CA THR A 28 -12.58 5.64 17.41
C THR A 28 -13.20 4.25 17.23
N SER A 29 -14.07 4.09 16.24
CA SER A 29 -14.55 2.78 15.77
C SER A 29 -13.72 2.25 14.59
N THR A 30 -12.71 3.00 14.16
CA THR A 30 -11.94 2.71 12.95
C THR A 30 -10.83 1.70 13.26
N ARG A 31 -10.74 0.68 12.41
CA ARG A 31 -9.64 -0.26 12.41
C ARG A 31 -8.57 0.14 11.42
N GLY A 32 -7.35 -0.23 11.73
CA GLY A 32 -6.20 -0.04 10.86
C GLY A 32 -5.02 -0.89 11.30
N PHE A 33 -3.84 -0.54 10.81
CA PHE A 33 -2.60 -1.20 11.16
C PHE A 33 -1.81 -0.37 12.17
N ALA A 34 -1.20 -1.05 13.14
CA ALA A 34 -0.26 -0.46 14.09
C ALA A 34 0.95 -1.38 14.25
N ALA A 35 2.05 -0.87 14.80
CA ALA A 35 3.14 -1.73 15.24
C ALA A 35 2.72 -2.55 16.46
N ILE A 36 3.23 -3.78 16.60
CA ILE A 36 2.92 -4.65 17.76
C ILE A 36 3.22 -3.94 19.09
N ASN A 37 4.33 -3.20 19.17
CA ASN A 37 4.79 -2.50 20.35
C ASN A 37 4.22 -1.07 20.51
N GLU A 38 3.50 -0.57 19.50
CA GLU A 38 2.94 0.79 19.46
C GLU A 38 1.47 0.77 18.98
N PRO A 39 0.55 0.06 19.65
CA PRO A 39 -0.82 -0.16 19.16
C PRO A 39 -1.68 1.12 19.09
N GLU A 40 -1.22 2.22 19.69
CA GLU A 40 -1.90 3.54 19.68
C GLU A 40 -1.44 4.44 18.52
N VAL A 41 -0.39 4.05 17.78
CA VAL A 41 0.14 4.80 16.65
C VAL A 41 -0.23 4.08 15.35
N ALA A 42 -0.99 4.76 14.49
CA ALA A 42 -1.34 4.23 13.19
C ALA A 42 -0.11 4.14 12.29
N VAL A 43 0.12 2.95 11.73
CA VAL A 43 1.10 2.75 10.66
C VAL A 43 0.39 2.93 9.34
N CYS A 44 0.67 4.02 8.64
CA CYS A 44 0.09 4.33 7.35
C CYS A 44 0.84 3.62 6.21
N LEU A 45 0.08 2.87 5.42
CA LEU A 45 0.55 2.17 4.23
C LEU A 45 0.37 3.07 2.99
N LEU A 46 1.26 2.93 2.02
CA LEU A 46 1.12 3.60 0.72
C LEU A 46 0.37 2.67 -0.24
N PRO A 47 -0.51 3.18 -1.12
CA PRO A 47 -1.11 2.37 -2.18
C PRO A 47 -0.03 1.62 -2.96
N GLY A 48 -0.15 0.29 -2.99
CA GLY A 48 0.83 -0.63 -3.54
C GLY A 48 1.77 -1.29 -2.54
N THR A 49 1.70 -0.98 -1.24
CA THR A 49 2.39 -1.73 -0.20
C THR A 49 1.87 -3.17 -0.16
N GLU A 50 2.75 -4.16 -0.21
CA GLU A 50 2.37 -5.57 -0.10
C GLU A 50 2.57 -6.08 1.32
N LEU A 51 1.61 -6.89 1.78
CA LEU A 51 1.55 -7.45 3.12
C LEU A 51 1.50 -8.98 3.05
N GLY A 52 2.25 -9.62 3.94
CA GLY A 52 2.17 -11.06 4.21
C GLY A 52 1.55 -11.28 5.58
N PHE A 53 0.34 -11.83 5.62
CA PHE A 53 -0.38 -12.18 6.83
C PHE A 53 0.13 -13.51 7.39
N GLN A 54 0.14 -13.63 8.72
CA GLN A 54 0.58 -14.86 9.39
C GLN A 54 -0.38 -16.03 9.11
N ASP A 55 -1.67 -15.72 9.06
CA ASP A 55 -2.78 -16.65 8.83
C ASP A 55 -3.67 -16.12 7.71
N ASP A 56 -4.65 -16.91 7.29
CA ASP A 56 -5.58 -16.49 6.25
C ASP A 56 -6.34 -15.23 6.67
N VAL A 57 -6.49 -14.28 5.75
CA VAL A 57 -7.04 -12.96 6.11
C VAL A 57 -8.50 -13.09 6.52
N ARG A 58 -8.81 -12.62 7.73
CA ARG A 58 -10.14 -12.63 8.32
C ARG A 58 -10.75 -11.25 8.34
N TYR A 59 -12.06 -11.19 8.08
CA TYR A 59 -12.80 -9.94 8.05
C TYR A 59 -14.24 -10.13 8.49
N GLU A 60 -14.84 -9.07 9.04
CA GLU A 60 -16.24 -9.07 9.44
C GLU A 60 -17.15 -8.85 8.25
N GLN A 61 -18.21 -9.66 8.17
CA GLN A 61 -19.29 -9.46 7.23
C GLN A 61 -20.58 -9.19 8.01
N ARG A 62 -21.17 -8.01 7.78
CA ARG A 62 -22.45 -7.58 8.37
C ARG A 62 -22.50 -7.72 9.90
N TRP A 63 -21.39 -7.40 10.59
CA TRP A 63 -21.24 -7.34 12.06
C TRP A 63 -21.56 -8.61 12.88
N ILE A 64 -22.05 -9.71 12.27
CA ILE A 64 -22.55 -10.89 13.00
C ILE A 64 -21.63 -12.10 12.81
N TRP A 65 -20.84 -12.16 11.73
CA TRP A 65 -19.91 -13.27 11.48
C TRP A 65 -18.61 -12.80 10.81
N SER A 66 -17.49 -13.42 11.19
CA SER A 66 -16.22 -13.25 10.48
C SER A 66 -16.10 -14.28 9.36
N ARG A 67 -15.65 -13.84 8.18
CA ARG A 67 -15.17 -14.72 7.11
C ARG A 67 -13.65 -14.82 7.14
N SER A 68 -13.15 -15.88 6.54
CA SER A 68 -11.75 -16.04 6.19
C SER A 68 -11.64 -16.09 4.66
N THR A 69 -10.60 -15.50 4.13
CA THR A 69 -10.15 -15.75 2.75
C THR A 69 -9.32 -17.05 2.72
N ASP A 70 -8.86 -17.44 1.53
CA ASP A 70 -7.83 -18.47 1.34
C ASP A 70 -6.45 -17.84 1.03
N PHE A 71 -6.27 -16.55 1.38
CA PHE A 71 -5.08 -15.77 1.06
C PHE A 71 -4.35 -15.35 2.33
N LYS A 72 -3.02 -15.46 2.27
CA LYS A 72 -2.08 -14.92 3.28
C LYS A 72 -1.27 -13.75 2.76
N VAL A 73 -1.60 -13.23 1.59
CA VAL A 73 -0.95 -12.09 0.98
C VAL A 73 -2.00 -11.12 0.49
N GLY A 74 -1.67 -9.83 0.51
CA GLY A 74 -2.55 -8.82 -0.05
C GLY A 74 -1.79 -7.53 -0.31
N LYS A 75 -2.31 -6.73 -1.23
CA LYS A 75 -1.77 -5.44 -1.60
C LYS A 75 -2.67 -4.35 -1.05
N PHE A 76 -2.09 -3.43 -0.30
CA PHE A 76 -2.80 -2.27 0.17
C PHE A 76 -3.14 -1.36 -1.02
N GLY A 77 -4.38 -0.92 -1.08
CA GLY A 77 -4.91 -0.06 -2.11
C GLY A 77 -5.99 0.87 -1.56
N GLN A 78 -6.54 1.69 -2.46
CA GLN A 78 -7.64 2.59 -2.14
C GLN A 78 -8.73 2.48 -3.21
N ILE A 79 -9.94 2.14 -2.77
CA ILE A 79 -11.11 1.93 -3.64
C ILE A 79 -12.11 3.08 -3.49
N ASP A 80 -12.98 3.25 -4.48
CA ASP A 80 -14.14 4.15 -4.44
C ASP A 80 -13.83 5.59 -3.99
N LYS A 81 -12.65 6.13 -4.32
CA LYS A 81 -12.16 7.45 -3.86
C LYS A 81 -13.09 8.63 -4.16
N ALA A 82 -14.00 8.46 -5.12
CA ALA A 82 -14.99 9.48 -5.48
C ALA A 82 -16.23 9.46 -4.56
N VAL A 83 -16.42 8.42 -3.74
CA VAL A 83 -17.55 8.29 -2.84
C VAL A 83 -17.26 9.04 -1.54
N PRO A 84 -18.02 10.08 -1.20
CA PRO A 84 -17.76 10.84 0.02
C PRO A 84 -18.13 10.05 1.28
N ALA A 85 -17.48 10.40 2.40
CA ALA A 85 -17.83 9.94 3.75
C ALA A 85 -17.81 8.41 3.96
N THR A 86 -16.94 7.69 3.25
CA THR A 86 -16.68 6.27 3.47
C THR A 86 -15.19 6.01 3.66
N HIS A 87 -14.84 4.83 4.15
CA HIS A 87 -13.46 4.37 4.15
C HIS A 87 -13.08 3.79 2.78
N HIS A 88 -11.87 4.12 2.32
CA HIS A 88 -11.33 3.77 1.01
C HIS A 88 -10.18 2.77 1.08
N ASP A 89 -9.46 2.75 2.21
CA ASP A 89 -8.31 1.88 2.39
C ASP A 89 -8.75 0.41 2.41
N ALA A 90 -8.16 -0.39 1.52
CA ALA A 90 -8.53 -1.79 1.30
C ALA A 90 -7.29 -2.68 1.10
N ILE A 91 -7.46 -3.97 1.37
CA ILE A 91 -6.53 -5.03 0.99
C ILE A 91 -7.10 -5.73 -0.24
N GLU A 92 -6.39 -5.66 -1.36
CA GLU A 92 -6.65 -6.40 -2.58
C GLU A 92 -5.91 -7.73 -2.56
N PHE A 93 -6.59 -8.81 -2.92
CA PHE A 93 -6.09 -10.17 -2.92
C PHE A 93 -5.69 -10.64 -4.33
N PRO A 94 -4.91 -11.74 -4.46
CA PRO A 94 -4.46 -12.25 -5.75
C PRO A 94 -5.56 -12.57 -6.78
N ASP A 95 -6.78 -12.85 -6.35
CA ASP A 95 -7.93 -13.10 -7.23
C ASP A 95 -8.66 -11.82 -7.66
N GLY A 96 -8.17 -10.64 -7.25
CA GLY A 96 -8.79 -9.34 -7.50
C GLY A 96 -9.94 -8.99 -6.54
N SER A 97 -10.30 -9.90 -5.63
CA SER A 97 -11.22 -9.54 -4.53
C SER A 97 -10.54 -8.59 -3.55
N HIS A 98 -11.33 -7.85 -2.77
CA HIS A 98 -10.78 -6.91 -1.80
C HIS A 98 -11.65 -6.81 -0.54
N VAL A 99 -11.02 -6.38 0.55
CA VAL A 99 -11.67 -6.12 1.84
C VAL A 99 -11.22 -4.76 2.37
N LEU A 100 -12.17 -3.95 2.82
CA LEU A 100 -11.87 -2.69 3.53
C LEU A 100 -11.05 -2.99 4.78
N VAL A 101 -10.01 -2.18 5.03
CA VAL A 101 -9.16 -2.30 6.21
C VAL A 101 -9.99 -2.19 7.49
N THR A 102 -11.04 -1.37 7.49
CA THR A 102 -11.96 -1.20 8.62
C THR A 102 -12.80 -2.43 8.95
N HIS A 103 -12.88 -3.41 8.04
CA HIS A 103 -13.59 -4.67 8.24
C HIS A 103 -12.65 -5.81 8.68
N LEU A 104 -11.33 -5.63 8.67
CA LEU A 104 -10.40 -6.67 9.11
C LEU A 104 -10.64 -7.03 10.58
N VAL A 105 -10.59 -8.32 10.92
CA VAL A 105 -10.62 -8.75 12.32
C VAL A 105 -9.38 -8.21 13.03
N THR A 106 -9.51 -7.75 14.28
CA THR A 106 -8.38 -7.24 15.07
C THR A 106 -7.43 -8.37 15.51
N GLY A 107 -6.18 -8.01 15.82
CA GLY A 107 -5.15 -8.94 16.29
C GLY A 107 -4.46 -9.76 15.19
N GLN A 108 -4.83 -9.59 13.93
CA GLN A 108 -4.15 -10.24 12.81
C GLN A 108 -2.76 -9.63 12.62
N ARG A 109 -1.76 -10.49 12.43
CA ARG A 109 -0.38 -10.07 12.18
C ARG A 109 -0.08 -10.05 10.69
N ALA A 110 0.53 -8.96 10.23
CA ALA A 110 0.92 -8.79 8.84
C ALA A 110 2.33 -8.20 8.77
N THR A 111 3.21 -8.80 7.98
CA THR A 111 4.55 -8.26 7.70
C THR A 111 4.52 -7.42 6.43
N VAL A 112 5.14 -6.25 6.46
CA VAL A 112 5.33 -5.43 5.26
C VAL A 112 6.38 -6.09 4.37
N LEU A 113 5.95 -6.67 3.24
CA LEU A 113 6.84 -7.36 2.32
C LEU A 113 7.61 -6.38 1.45
N GLN A 114 6.92 -5.37 0.93
CA GLN A 114 7.52 -4.31 0.14
C GLN A 114 6.70 -3.02 0.18
N LEU A 115 7.37 -1.89 -0.02
CA LEU A 115 6.75 -0.60 -0.28
C LEU A 115 6.61 -0.40 -1.80
N PRO A 116 5.66 0.41 -2.27
CA PRO A 116 5.50 0.66 -3.70
C PRO A 116 6.77 1.28 -4.27
N VAL A 117 7.17 0.80 -5.46
CA VAL A 117 8.26 1.41 -6.22
C VAL A 117 7.78 2.76 -6.74
N GLN A 118 8.33 3.85 -6.20
CA GLN A 118 8.12 5.17 -6.78
C GLN A 118 8.91 5.22 -8.08
N ALA A 119 8.22 5.17 -9.23
CA ALA A 119 8.85 5.39 -10.52
C ALA A 119 9.43 6.81 -10.53
N THR A 120 10.76 6.93 -10.37
CA THR A 120 11.45 8.18 -10.66
C THR A 120 11.46 8.32 -12.19
N PRO A 121 10.95 9.41 -12.78
CA PRO A 121 11.13 9.65 -14.20
C PRO A 121 12.62 9.64 -14.48
N ARG A 122 13.09 8.69 -15.30
CA ARG A 122 14.46 8.68 -15.78
C ARG A 122 14.64 9.99 -16.56
N ALA A 123 15.45 10.91 -16.04
CA ALA A 123 15.84 12.09 -16.80
C ALA A 123 16.45 11.60 -18.12
N GLU A 124 15.79 11.89 -19.24
CA GLU A 124 16.35 11.73 -20.56
C GLU A 124 17.61 12.60 -20.61
N VAL A 125 18.77 11.94 -20.60
CA VAL A 125 20.02 12.59 -20.93
C VAL A 125 19.96 12.85 -22.43
N GLU A 126 19.60 14.08 -22.82
CA GLU A 126 19.74 14.55 -24.19
C GLU A 126 21.22 14.42 -24.58
N ALA A 127 21.53 13.36 -25.31
CA ALA A 127 22.80 13.22 -25.98
C ALA A 127 22.76 14.10 -27.24
N SER A 128 23.16 15.36 -27.10
CA SER A 128 23.55 16.21 -28.22
C SER A 128 24.82 15.61 -28.85
N ALA A 129 24.65 14.79 -29.88
CA ALA A 129 25.75 14.29 -30.68
C ALA A 129 26.07 15.29 -31.80
N ASP A 130 27.13 16.04 -31.52
CA ASP A 130 28.02 16.80 -32.38
C ASP A 130 28.07 16.35 -33.85
N SER A 131 27.84 17.30 -34.76
CA SER A 131 27.96 17.11 -36.21
C SER A 131 29.41 17.22 -36.64
N ALA A 132 30.04 16.10 -36.99
CA ALA A 132 31.31 16.09 -37.71
C ALA A 132 31.23 15.11 -38.89
N VAL A 133 31.21 15.66 -40.11
CA VAL A 133 31.58 14.91 -41.32
C VAL A 133 32.45 15.82 -42.19
N PRO A 134 33.68 15.42 -42.51
CA PRO A 134 34.28 15.88 -43.75
C PRO A 134 34.68 14.72 -44.67
N ALA A 135 34.80 15.12 -45.94
CA ALA A 135 35.47 14.48 -47.07
C ALA A 135 34.72 13.37 -47.82
N VAL A 136 34.11 13.74 -48.95
CA VAL A 136 34.06 12.90 -50.14
C VAL A 136 35.08 13.41 -51.15
N SER A 137 35.86 12.46 -51.61
CA SER A 137 37.01 12.49 -52.51
C SER A 137 36.70 12.98 -53.93
N ALA A 138 37.75 13.52 -54.55
CA ALA A 138 37.85 13.86 -55.95
C ALA A 138 37.62 12.65 -56.86
N ASP A 139 36.97 12.89 -58.01
CA ASP A 139 37.00 11.98 -59.14
C ASP A 139 37.33 12.76 -60.42
N ALA A 140 38.21 12.16 -61.20
CA ALA A 140 38.82 12.72 -62.39
C ALA A 140 38.14 12.16 -63.65
N ARG A 141 37.78 13.04 -64.59
CA ARG A 141 37.93 12.84 -66.04
C ARG A 141 37.54 14.11 -66.80
#